data_AF-A0A4R8X038-F1
#
_entry.id   AF-A0A4R8X038-F1
#
_cell.length_a   1.000
_cell.length_b   1.000
_cell.length_c   1.000
_cell.angle_alpha   90.00
_cell.angle_beta   90.00
_cell.angle_gamma   90.00
#
_symmetry.space_group_name_H-M   'P 1'
#
loop_
_entity.id
_entity.type
_entity.pdbx_description
1 polymer ?
#
loop_
_entity_poly.entity_id
_entity_poly.type
_entity_poly.pdbx_seq_one_letter_code
_entity_poly.pdbx_strand_id
1 'polypeptide(L)'
;MTDVKGRRGLPGLTYPEDYLKRLADDLARRFAGIFGPETVERYVLESHAALLRTATVKAHLTSNTIRFATDRLTALAQVKGASGSPVPEVLFVCEQNAGRSQMAAVLTNALSGGAVHARSAGSAPAHQLNPAVVQVMNELGLDLSEAFPKPLTDDVVQAADVVITMGCGDACPIYPGKHYQDWALADPVSLPIEEVRVVRDQITTKVTEMLELLSVEPKGLTATAAGTGCAAAADAEHHLAMTETPEPALVPELLVVDVERSLVFWRDVCGFEIRHSRPEERFAYIALGSAHLMLEQIGVGRNWITGPLEAPLGRGINFQINVPSITHLVSALAHAGIDLLMQPETKWYRVGNEDAEVEQFLVTDPDGYLIRFQSPRGRRPVSPPPS
;
A
#
# COMPACT_ATOMS: atom_id res chain seq x y z
N MET A 1 57.16 24.80 -27.38
CA MET A 1 56.30 25.36 -26.30
C MET A 1 54.92 24.74 -26.49
N THR A 2 54.40 23.84 -25.66
CA THR A 2 54.79 23.44 -24.30
C THR A 2 54.16 22.08 -24.03
N ASP A 3 54.89 21.30 -23.23
CA ASP A 3 54.66 19.93 -22.78
C ASP A 3 53.25 19.68 -22.20
N VAL A 4 52.61 18.57 -22.60
CA VAL A 4 51.32 18.07 -22.06
C VAL A 4 51.58 16.83 -21.17
N LYS A 5 52.69 16.81 -20.43
CA LYS A 5 52.87 15.97 -19.24
C LYS A 5 52.79 16.86 -18.01
N GLY A 6 51.77 16.65 -17.17
CA GLY A 6 51.81 17.23 -15.81
C GLY A 6 50.52 17.71 -15.18
N ARG A 7 49.33 17.34 -15.66
CA ARG A 7 48.15 17.43 -14.78
C ARG A 7 48.10 16.19 -13.90
N ARG A 8 48.80 16.26 -12.76
CA ARG A 8 48.48 15.43 -11.59
C ARG A 8 46.99 15.62 -11.32
N GLY A 9 46.18 14.61 -11.67
CA GLY A 9 44.79 14.56 -11.26
C GLY A 9 44.74 14.70 -9.74
N LEU A 10 43.95 15.66 -9.27
CA LEU A 10 43.65 15.82 -7.85
C LEU A 10 43.16 14.45 -7.31
N PRO A 11 43.73 13.92 -6.21
CA PRO A 11 43.28 12.66 -5.65
C PRO A 11 41.88 12.85 -5.08
N GLY A 12 40.86 12.29 -5.75
CA GLY A 12 39.47 12.36 -5.30
C GLY A 12 38.37 12.35 -6.37
N LEU A 13 38.67 12.07 -7.64
CA LEU A 13 37.68 12.12 -8.74
C LEU A 13 37.66 10.86 -9.64
N THR A 14 37.82 9.66 -9.06
CA THR A 14 37.24 8.45 -9.66
C THR A 14 35.78 8.37 -9.23
N TYR A 15 34.89 8.57 -10.19
CA TYR A 15 33.43 8.62 -10.08
C TYR A 15 32.82 7.36 -9.42
N PRO A 16 31.53 7.37 -9.02
CA PRO A 16 30.80 6.21 -8.49
C PRO A 16 30.96 4.92 -9.31
N GLU A 17 31.25 5.03 -10.60
CA GLU A 17 31.33 3.94 -11.58
C GLU A 17 32.36 2.86 -11.21
N ASP A 18 33.59 3.23 -10.83
CA ASP A 18 34.63 2.23 -10.47
C ASP A 18 34.30 1.48 -9.17
N TYR A 19 33.56 2.13 -8.27
CA TYR A 19 33.08 1.49 -7.05
C TYR A 19 31.92 0.54 -7.36
N LEU A 20 30.91 1.01 -8.11
CA LEU A 20 29.74 0.21 -8.47
C LEU A 20 30.13 -1.00 -9.31
N LYS A 21 31.11 -0.84 -10.21
CA LYS A 21 31.68 -1.95 -10.98
C LYS A 21 32.33 -3.00 -10.09
N ARG A 22 33.19 -2.59 -9.15
CA ARG A 22 33.81 -3.52 -8.18
C ARG A 22 32.76 -4.23 -7.32
N LEU A 23 31.74 -3.50 -6.86
CA LEU A 23 30.62 -4.08 -6.13
C LEU A 23 29.85 -5.11 -6.98
N ALA A 24 29.59 -4.80 -8.25
CA ALA A 24 28.95 -5.72 -9.18
C ALA A 24 29.81 -6.98 -9.39
N ASP A 25 31.12 -6.84 -9.58
CA ASP A 25 32.05 -7.97 -9.71
C ASP A 25 32.08 -8.83 -8.43
N ASP A 26 32.08 -8.21 -7.26
CA ASP A 26 32.04 -8.89 -5.95
C ASP A 26 30.74 -9.68 -5.76
N LEU A 27 29.59 -9.05 -6.05
CA LEU A 27 28.29 -9.71 -5.96
C LEU A 27 28.11 -10.77 -7.06
N ALA A 28 28.67 -10.57 -8.26
CA ALA A 28 28.60 -11.55 -9.33
C ALA A 28 29.35 -12.83 -8.96
N ARG A 29 30.47 -12.71 -8.25
CA ARG A 29 31.17 -13.86 -7.66
C ARG A 29 30.35 -14.53 -6.57
N ARG A 30 29.66 -13.75 -5.71
CA ARG A 30 28.81 -14.28 -4.64
C ARG A 30 27.59 -15.05 -5.15
N PHE A 31 26.95 -14.56 -6.22
CA PHE A 31 25.76 -15.16 -6.83
C PHE A 31 26.09 -15.99 -8.09
N ALA A 32 27.35 -16.40 -8.24
CA ALA A 32 27.80 -17.22 -9.35
C ALA A 32 26.99 -18.53 -9.41
N GLY A 33 26.56 -18.90 -10.62
CA GLY A 33 25.71 -20.08 -10.84
C GLY A 33 24.21 -19.82 -10.66
N ILE A 34 23.81 -18.66 -10.12
CA ILE A 34 22.39 -18.25 -10.01
C ILE A 34 22.09 -17.12 -11.02
N PHE A 35 22.96 -16.12 -11.10
CA PHE A 35 22.81 -14.98 -11.99
C PHE A 35 24.06 -14.77 -12.86
N GLY A 36 23.84 -14.28 -14.08
CA GLY A 36 24.92 -13.77 -14.93
C GLY A 36 25.43 -12.41 -14.41
N PRO A 37 26.70 -12.06 -14.66
CA PRO A 37 27.29 -10.80 -14.23
C PRO A 37 26.47 -9.57 -14.64
N GLU A 38 25.86 -9.59 -15.83
CA GLU A 38 25.07 -8.49 -16.37
C GLU A 38 23.78 -8.25 -15.55
N THR A 39 23.18 -9.33 -15.03
CA THR A 39 22.02 -9.22 -14.14
C THR A 39 22.41 -8.58 -12.82
N VAL A 40 23.53 -9.02 -12.24
CA VAL A 40 24.03 -8.49 -10.96
C VAL A 40 24.42 -7.02 -11.11
N GLU A 41 25.14 -6.67 -12.17
CA GLU A 41 25.51 -5.29 -12.48
C GLU A 41 24.27 -4.40 -12.60
N ARG A 42 23.24 -4.83 -13.34
CA ARG A 42 21.97 -4.09 -13.43
C ARG A 42 21.35 -3.86 -12.06
N TYR A 43 21.28 -4.88 -11.21
CA TYR A 43 20.70 -4.76 -9.86
C TYR A 43 21.49 -3.78 -8.97
N VAL A 44 22.83 -3.78 -9.07
CA VAL A 44 23.67 -2.81 -8.35
C VAL A 44 23.38 -1.38 -8.82
N LEU A 45 23.36 -1.15 -10.14
CA LEU A 45 23.12 0.17 -10.72
C LEU A 45 21.71 0.69 -10.41
N GLU A 46 20.68 -0.15 -10.56
CA GLU A 46 19.31 0.21 -10.22
C GLU A 46 19.14 0.53 -8.74
N SER A 47 19.73 -0.28 -7.86
CA SER A 47 19.67 -0.06 -6.40
C SER A 47 20.35 1.24 -6.02
N HIS A 48 21.50 1.54 -6.63
CA HIS A 48 22.19 2.81 -6.42
C HIS A 48 21.34 3.99 -6.88
N ALA A 49 20.82 3.94 -8.10
CA ALA A 49 19.98 4.99 -8.68
C ALA A 49 18.70 5.21 -7.87
N ALA A 50 18.12 4.14 -7.33
CA ALA A 50 16.93 4.20 -6.51
C ALA A 50 17.17 4.94 -5.18
N LEU A 51 18.28 4.66 -4.51
CA LEU A 51 18.65 5.32 -3.26
C LEU A 51 19.21 6.72 -3.46
N LEU A 52 19.85 7.00 -4.60
CA LEU A 52 20.40 8.33 -4.91
C LEU A 52 19.33 9.42 -4.89
N ARG A 53 18.08 9.10 -5.25
CA ARG A 53 16.96 10.06 -5.27
C ARG A 53 16.61 10.63 -3.90
N THR A 54 16.85 9.87 -2.83
CA THR A 54 16.51 10.27 -1.45
C THR A 54 17.74 10.39 -0.56
N ALA A 55 18.94 10.00 -1.02
CA ALA A 55 20.15 10.06 -0.21
C ALA A 55 20.64 11.49 0.05
N THR A 56 20.89 11.82 1.32
CA THR A 56 21.48 13.10 1.76
C THR A 56 23.01 13.01 1.96
N VAL A 57 23.54 11.82 2.27
CA VAL A 57 24.97 11.60 2.58
C VAL A 57 25.58 10.54 1.66
N LYS A 58 26.64 10.92 0.92
CA LYS A 58 27.32 10.03 -0.03
C LYS A 58 27.91 8.77 0.62
N ALA A 59 28.49 8.87 1.81
CA ALA A 59 29.09 7.72 2.50
C ALA A 59 28.05 6.63 2.82
N HIS A 60 26.86 7.02 3.27
CA HIS A 60 25.77 6.08 3.56
C HIS A 60 25.17 5.51 2.28
N LEU A 61 25.13 6.28 1.18
CA LEU A 61 24.65 5.78 -0.10
C LEU A 61 25.47 4.56 -0.57
N THR A 62 26.78 4.60 -0.42
CA THR A 62 27.69 3.50 -0.76
C THR A 62 27.33 2.22 0.01
N SER A 63 27.28 2.27 1.35
CA SER A 63 26.95 1.10 2.19
C SER A 63 25.53 0.60 1.97
N ASN A 64 24.56 1.51 1.84
CA ASN A 64 23.16 1.17 1.62
C ASN A 64 22.95 0.54 0.24
N THR A 65 23.73 0.95 -0.78
CA THR A 65 23.70 0.32 -2.11
C THR A 65 24.11 -1.15 -2.01
N ILE A 66 25.19 -1.48 -1.27
CA ILE A 66 25.64 -2.87 -1.09
C ILE A 66 24.51 -3.69 -0.47
N ARG A 67 23.96 -3.21 0.64
CA ARG A 67 22.89 -3.91 1.37
C ARG A 67 21.66 -4.09 0.51
N PHE A 68 21.18 -3.02 -0.13
CA PHE A 68 19.96 -3.07 -0.92
C PHE A 68 20.10 -3.97 -2.14
N ALA A 69 21.20 -3.89 -2.87
CA ALA A 69 21.45 -4.78 -4.01
C ALA A 69 21.58 -6.24 -3.58
N THR A 70 22.28 -6.50 -2.46
CA THR A 70 22.40 -7.86 -1.90
C THR A 70 21.04 -8.42 -1.50
N ASP A 71 20.21 -7.62 -0.83
CA ASP A 71 18.87 -8.01 -0.40
C ASP A 71 17.98 -8.36 -1.58
N ARG A 72 17.95 -7.49 -2.59
CA ARG A 72 17.19 -7.68 -3.83
C ARG A 72 17.61 -8.92 -4.60
N LEU A 73 18.92 -9.15 -4.75
CA LEU A 73 19.45 -10.35 -5.40
C LEU A 73 19.12 -11.62 -4.62
N THR A 74 19.14 -11.56 -3.28
CA THR A 74 18.75 -12.68 -2.42
C THR A 74 17.27 -13.02 -2.61
N ALA A 75 16.40 -12.00 -2.60
CA ALA A 75 14.97 -12.16 -2.87
C ALA A 75 14.71 -12.77 -4.25
N LEU A 76 15.39 -12.26 -5.29
CA LEU A 76 15.28 -12.81 -6.64
C LEU A 76 15.76 -14.27 -6.71
N ALA A 77 16.79 -14.65 -5.96
CA ALA A 77 17.31 -16.01 -5.95
C ALA A 77 16.31 -16.99 -5.31
N GLN A 78 15.60 -16.53 -4.28
CA GLN A 78 14.52 -17.27 -3.63
C GLN A 78 13.36 -17.54 -4.60
N VAL A 79 12.91 -16.51 -5.32
CA VAL A 79 11.84 -16.63 -6.32
C VAL A 79 12.18 -17.66 -7.42
N LYS A 80 13.44 -17.71 -7.85
CA LYS A 80 13.87 -18.67 -8.88
C LYS A 80 14.03 -20.12 -8.39
N GLY A 81 13.74 -20.39 -7.11
CA GLY A 81 13.93 -21.71 -6.51
C GLY A 81 15.41 -22.13 -6.41
N ALA A 82 16.35 -21.20 -6.67
CA ALA A 82 17.78 -21.44 -6.56
C ALA A 82 18.26 -21.41 -5.10
N SER A 83 17.41 -20.92 -4.19
CA SER A 83 17.61 -20.94 -2.75
C SER A 83 16.23 -21.00 -2.10
N GLY A 84 15.69 -22.20 -1.84
CA GLY A 84 14.48 -22.31 -1.02
C GLY A 84 14.79 -21.67 0.34
N SER A 85 14.09 -20.58 0.71
CA SER A 85 14.26 -20.01 2.04
C SER A 85 13.78 -21.06 3.04
N PRO A 86 14.61 -21.50 4.00
CA PRO A 86 14.21 -22.52 4.97
C PRO A 86 13.18 -21.99 5.99
N VAL A 87 12.89 -20.68 5.94
CA VAL A 87 12.04 -19.95 6.88
C VAL A 87 11.08 -19.03 6.13
N PRO A 88 9.90 -18.73 6.69
CA PRO A 88 8.95 -17.80 6.08
C PRO A 88 9.56 -16.42 5.81
N GLU A 89 9.24 -15.84 4.66
CA GLU A 89 9.62 -14.47 4.28
C GLU A 89 8.46 -13.50 4.52
N VAL A 90 8.69 -12.48 5.35
CA VAL A 90 7.69 -11.44 5.67
C VAL A 90 8.17 -10.10 5.14
N LEU A 91 7.31 -9.38 4.41
CA LEU A 91 7.58 -8.04 3.92
C LEU A 91 6.67 -7.02 4.58
N PHE A 92 7.27 -6.04 5.25
CA PHE A 92 6.56 -4.90 5.83
C PHE A 92 6.65 -3.67 4.92
N VAL A 93 5.51 -3.07 4.57
CA VAL A 93 5.45 -1.91 3.67
C VAL A 93 4.71 -0.77 4.37
N CYS A 94 5.32 0.42 4.42
CA CYS A 94 4.65 1.65 4.84
C CYS A 94 5.07 2.79 3.90
N GLU A 95 4.39 3.93 3.89
CA GLU A 95 4.66 4.99 2.91
C GLU A 95 6.15 5.38 2.84
N GLN A 96 6.72 5.81 3.96
CA GLN A 96 8.06 6.40 4.00
C GLN A 96 9.22 5.44 4.29
N ASN A 97 8.93 4.20 4.68
CA ASN A 97 9.92 3.24 5.21
C ASN A 97 10.87 3.84 6.28
N ALA A 98 10.37 4.78 7.08
CA ALA A 98 11.15 5.49 8.10
C ALA A 98 10.64 5.26 9.53
N GLY A 99 9.50 4.56 9.68
CA GLY A 99 8.84 4.32 10.96
C GLY A 99 8.26 2.93 11.08
N ARG A 100 6.93 2.80 10.90
CA ARG A 100 6.15 1.55 11.09
C ARG A 100 6.82 0.30 10.50
N SER A 101 7.11 0.29 9.20
CA SER A 101 7.72 -0.89 8.56
C SER A 101 9.14 -1.20 9.02
N GLN A 102 9.89 -0.21 9.52
CA GLN A 102 11.22 -0.44 10.09
C GLN A 102 11.10 -1.06 11.48
N MET A 103 10.22 -0.54 12.33
CA MET A 103 9.94 -1.12 13.65
C MET A 103 9.50 -2.57 13.52
N ALA A 104 8.53 -2.84 12.64
CA ALA A 104 7.97 -4.18 12.47
C ALA A 104 9.00 -5.20 11.97
N ALA A 105 9.83 -4.84 10.98
CA ALA A 105 10.86 -5.74 10.47
C ALA A 105 11.94 -6.05 11.51
N VAL A 106 12.41 -5.04 12.26
CA VAL A 106 13.41 -5.23 13.31
C VAL A 106 12.86 -6.06 14.47
N LEU A 107 11.63 -5.76 14.92
CA LEU A 107 10.95 -6.55 15.95
C LEU A 107 10.77 -8.01 15.51
N THR A 108 10.31 -8.24 14.28
CA THR A 108 10.09 -9.60 13.77
C THR A 108 11.39 -10.39 13.72
N ASN A 109 12.47 -9.81 13.19
CA ASN A 109 13.77 -10.48 13.13
C ASN A 109 14.34 -10.78 14.53
N ALA A 110 14.16 -9.87 15.48
CA ALA A 110 14.64 -10.04 16.86
C ALA A 110 13.83 -11.11 17.61
N LEU A 111 12.49 -11.04 17.55
CA LEU A 111 11.57 -11.92 18.26
C LEU A 111 11.53 -13.32 17.65
N SER A 112 11.63 -13.46 16.32
CA SER A 112 11.71 -14.78 15.68
C SER A 112 13.05 -15.47 15.96
N GLY A 113 14.09 -14.68 16.26
CA GLY A 113 15.45 -15.14 16.46
C GLY A 113 15.96 -16.04 15.34
N GLY A 114 15.63 -15.67 14.09
CA GLY A 114 16.06 -16.34 12.86
C GLY A 114 15.06 -17.34 12.28
N ALA A 115 13.92 -17.59 12.93
CA ALA A 115 12.89 -18.51 12.44
C ALA A 115 11.96 -17.89 11.38
N VAL A 116 12.02 -16.56 11.21
CA VAL A 116 11.33 -15.80 10.17
C VAL A 116 12.31 -14.75 9.66
N HIS A 117 12.34 -14.52 8.35
CA HIS A 117 13.13 -13.46 7.76
C HIS A 117 12.21 -12.29 7.36
N ALA A 118 12.43 -11.12 7.96
CA ALA A 118 11.61 -9.94 7.73
C ALA A 118 12.36 -8.84 6.96
N ARG A 119 11.73 -8.33 5.90
CA ARG A 119 12.18 -7.19 5.10
C ARG A 119 11.25 -5.99 5.30
N SER A 120 11.74 -4.79 4.98
CA SER A 120 10.94 -3.56 4.99
C SER A 120 11.16 -2.74 3.73
N ALA A 121 10.10 -2.08 3.27
CA ALA A 121 10.14 -1.17 2.14
C ALA A 121 9.10 -0.04 2.26
N GLY A 122 9.15 0.92 1.33
CA GLY A 122 8.13 1.96 1.25
C GLY A 122 7.84 2.47 -0.15
N SER A 123 6.64 3.00 -0.33
CA SER A 123 6.13 3.49 -1.62
C SER A 123 6.71 4.86 -1.98
N ALA A 124 6.96 5.70 -0.98
CA ALA A 124 7.61 7.00 -1.11
C ALA A 124 8.69 7.18 -0.01
N PRO A 125 9.85 6.50 -0.10
CA PRO A 125 10.84 6.48 0.97
C PRO A 125 11.32 7.87 1.39
N ALA A 126 11.41 8.08 2.70
CA ALA A 126 12.02 9.31 3.24
C ALA A 126 13.54 9.32 3.06
N HIS A 127 14.15 10.47 3.36
CA HIS A 127 15.60 10.66 3.30
C HIS A 127 16.37 9.99 4.45
N GLN A 128 15.72 9.74 5.58
CA GLN A 128 16.30 9.15 6.79
C GLN A 128 15.22 8.48 7.64
N LEU A 129 15.64 7.66 8.61
CA LEU A 129 14.75 7.12 9.63
C LEU A 129 14.19 8.23 10.52
N ASN A 130 12.98 8.04 11.05
CA ASN A 130 12.40 8.94 12.04
C ASN A 130 13.22 8.84 13.35
N PRO A 131 13.81 9.93 13.86
CA PRO A 131 14.63 9.90 15.07
C PRO A 131 13.88 9.38 16.32
N ALA A 132 12.59 9.68 16.44
CA ALA A 132 11.78 9.17 17.55
C ALA A 132 11.64 7.64 17.47
N VAL A 133 11.51 7.09 16.26
CA VAL A 133 11.46 5.63 16.03
C VAL A 133 12.79 4.98 16.43
N VAL A 134 13.92 5.55 16.03
CA VAL A 134 15.24 5.06 16.45
C VAL A 134 15.36 5.07 17.97
N GLN A 135 14.90 6.14 18.63
CA GLN A 135 14.96 6.26 20.08
C GLN A 135 14.11 5.18 20.78
N VAL A 136 12.84 5.02 20.42
CA VAL A 136 11.95 4.05 21.12
C VAL A 136 12.33 2.60 20.87
N MET A 137 13.02 2.31 19.76
CA MET A 137 13.54 0.97 19.48
C MET A 137 14.82 0.67 20.26
N ASN A 138 15.71 1.67 20.41
CA ASN A 138 16.89 1.55 21.27
C ASN A 138 16.52 1.33 22.75
N GLU A 139 15.38 1.86 23.21
CA GLU A 139 14.84 1.56 24.55
C GLU A 139 14.58 0.06 24.77
N LEU A 140 14.27 -0.69 23.70
CA LEU A 140 14.11 -2.15 23.73
C LEU A 140 15.44 -2.90 23.51
N GLY A 141 16.57 -2.19 23.39
CA GLY A 141 17.86 -2.76 23.02
C GLY A 141 17.97 -3.20 21.56
N LEU A 142 17.08 -2.69 20.68
CA LEU A 142 17.05 -3.03 19.27
C LEU A 142 17.71 -1.93 18.43
N ASP A 143 18.83 -2.29 17.78
CA ASP A 143 19.61 -1.36 16.98
C ASP A 143 19.05 -1.21 15.55
N LEU A 144 18.83 0.05 15.13
CA LEU A 144 18.40 0.43 13.79
C LEU A 144 19.52 1.08 12.96
N SER A 145 20.77 1.12 13.46
CA SER A 145 21.92 1.74 12.77
C SER A 145 22.12 1.20 11.35
N GLU A 146 21.72 -0.05 11.18
CA GLU A 146 21.92 -0.84 9.99
C GLU A 146 20.73 -0.71 8.99
N ALA A 147 19.61 -0.17 9.47
CA ALA A 147 18.37 0.05 8.74
C ALA A 147 18.37 1.40 8.00
N PHE A 148 17.68 1.44 6.86
CA PHE A 148 17.55 2.65 6.05
C PHE A 148 16.26 2.62 5.23
N PRO A 149 15.65 3.80 4.95
CA PRO A 149 14.52 3.87 4.03
C PRO A 149 14.91 3.40 2.63
N LYS A 150 14.15 2.45 2.08
CA LYS A 150 14.37 1.88 0.76
C LYS A 150 13.05 1.67 0.02
N PRO A 151 13.04 1.84 -1.32
CA PRO A 151 11.82 1.72 -2.10
C PRO A 151 11.32 0.29 -2.16
N LEU A 152 10.01 0.14 -2.31
CA LEU A 152 9.39 -1.12 -2.67
C LEU A 152 9.86 -1.55 -4.06
N THR A 153 10.28 -2.81 -4.17
CA THR A 153 10.69 -3.41 -5.43
C THR A 153 9.99 -4.74 -5.64
N ASP A 154 9.77 -5.07 -6.90
CA ASP A 154 8.95 -6.21 -7.28
C ASP A 154 9.51 -7.55 -6.77
N ASP A 155 10.83 -7.68 -6.79
CA ASP A 155 11.56 -8.87 -6.34
C ASP A 155 11.36 -9.20 -4.87
N VAL A 156 11.27 -8.18 -3.98
CA VAL A 156 11.02 -8.43 -2.55
C VAL A 156 9.57 -8.79 -2.26
N VAL A 157 8.62 -8.31 -3.07
CA VAL A 157 7.20 -8.72 -2.96
C VAL A 157 7.03 -10.15 -3.46
N GLN A 158 7.64 -10.50 -4.59
CA GLN A 158 7.61 -11.85 -5.13
C GLN A 158 8.28 -12.88 -4.20
N ALA A 159 9.29 -12.50 -3.43
CA ALA A 159 9.94 -13.39 -2.48
C ALA A 159 9.15 -13.61 -1.18
N ALA A 160 8.26 -12.68 -0.81
CA ALA A 160 7.54 -12.74 0.45
C ALA A 160 6.42 -13.79 0.44
N ASP A 161 6.24 -14.51 1.55
CA ASP A 161 5.07 -15.37 1.79
C ASP A 161 3.93 -14.56 2.42
N VAL A 162 4.30 -13.60 3.28
CA VAL A 162 3.39 -12.66 3.94
C VAL A 162 3.79 -11.23 3.62
N VAL A 163 2.85 -10.42 3.16
CA VAL A 163 3.04 -8.99 2.89
C VAL A 163 2.12 -8.19 3.80
N ILE A 164 2.70 -7.29 4.58
CA ILE A 164 1.99 -6.51 5.60
C ILE A 164 2.09 -5.03 5.23
N THR A 165 0.95 -4.42 4.93
CA THR A 165 0.84 -2.99 4.61
C THR A 165 0.51 -2.19 5.86
N MET A 166 1.06 -0.98 5.95
CA MET A 166 0.92 -0.06 7.07
C MET A 166 0.79 1.36 6.54
N GLY A 167 -0.33 1.64 5.87
CA GLY A 167 -0.65 2.97 5.33
C GLY A 167 0.15 3.36 4.08
N CYS A 168 0.54 2.39 3.23
CA CYS A 168 1.15 2.67 1.93
C CYS A 168 0.16 2.68 0.75
N GLY A 169 -1.14 2.49 1.00
CA GLY A 169 -2.17 2.42 -0.04
C GLY A 169 -1.97 1.25 -1.01
N ASP A 170 -2.32 1.47 -2.28
CA ASP A 170 -2.29 0.50 -3.39
C ASP A 170 -0.90 0.33 -4.04
N ALA A 171 0.15 0.91 -3.46
CA ALA A 171 1.49 0.89 -4.04
C ALA A 171 2.12 -0.51 -4.11
N CYS A 172 1.57 -1.50 -3.40
CA CYS A 172 2.08 -2.87 -3.39
C CYS A 172 1.41 -3.75 -4.45
N PRO A 173 2.14 -4.31 -5.44
CA PRO A 173 1.57 -5.22 -6.41
C PRO A 173 1.05 -6.49 -5.72
N ILE A 174 -0.12 -6.98 -6.16
CA ILE A 174 -0.73 -8.20 -5.60
C ILE A 174 -0.37 -9.41 -6.45
N TYR A 175 0.41 -10.30 -5.84
CA TYR A 175 0.76 -11.61 -6.38
C TYR A 175 -0.11 -12.73 -5.80
N PRO A 176 -0.63 -13.66 -6.62
CA PRO A 176 -1.39 -14.80 -6.13
C PRO A 176 -0.54 -15.73 -5.27
N GLY A 177 -1.16 -16.42 -4.31
CA GLY A 177 -0.49 -17.40 -3.45
C GLY A 177 0.31 -16.82 -2.29
N LYS A 178 0.11 -15.53 -1.97
CA LYS A 178 0.71 -14.84 -0.82
C LYS A 178 -0.36 -14.37 0.14
N HIS A 179 -0.01 -14.25 1.41
CA HIS A 179 -0.89 -13.71 2.43
C HIS A 179 -0.68 -12.21 2.57
N TYR A 180 -1.72 -11.41 2.33
CA TYR A 180 -1.68 -9.97 2.53
C TYR A 180 -2.43 -9.62 3.80
N GLN A 181 -1.86 -8.73 4.62
CA GLN A 181 -2.53 -8.14 5.79
C GLN A 181 -2.34 -6.64 5.78
N ASP A 182 -3.35 -5.89 6.21
CA ASP A 182 -3.22 -4.47 6.48
C ASP A 182 -3.26 -4.21 7.98
N TRP A 183 -2.22 -3.52 8.48
CA TRP A 183 -2.12 -3.12 9.87
C TRP A 183 -2.41 -1.63 9.98
N ALA A 184 -3.66 -1.32 10.34
CA ALA A 184 -4.09 0.03 10.68
C ALA A 184 -3.35 0.52 11.94
N LEU A 185 -2.29 1.31 11.71
CA LEU A 185 -1.43 1.87 12.75
C LEU A 185 -1.25 3.36 12.49
N ALA A 186 -1.31 4.17 13.55
CA ALA A 186 -1.06 5.60 13.47
C ALA A 186 0.34 5.86 12.89
N ASP A 187 0.45 6.90 12.05
CA ASP A 187 1.74 7.28 11.50
C ASP A 187 2.58 7.96 12.57
N PRO A 188 3.77 7.45 12.95
CA PRO A 188 4.65 8.11 13.91
C PRO A 188 5.23 9.45 13.40
N VAL A 189 4.99 9.82 12.14
CA VAL A 189 5.41 11.12 11.60
C VAL A 189 4.76 12.25 12.42
N SER A 190 5.61 13.12 12.96
CA SER A 190 5.21 14.29 13.77
C SER A 190 4.48 13.99 15.08
N LEU A 191 4.43 12.72 15.51
CA LEU A 191 3.86 12.36 16.81
C LEU A 191 4.85 12.68 17.95
N PRO A 192 4.36 13.06 19.14
CA PRO A 192 5.16 13.06 20.36
C PRO A 192 5.74 11.67 20.65
N ILE A 193 6.92 11.61 21.27
CA ILE A 193 7.61 10.34 21.51
C ILE A 193 6.78 9.32 22.31
N GLU A 194 5.92 9.77 23.22
CA GLU A 194 5.02 8.90 23.98
C GLU A 194 4.03 8.15 23.07
N GLU A 195 3.46 8.84 22.07
CA GLU A 195 2.58 8.22 21.08
C GLU A 195 3.35 7.29 20.14
N VAL A 196 4.63 7.60 19.85
CA VAL A 196 5.50 6.68 19.09
C VAL A 196 5.77 5.39 19.88
N ARG A 197 5.85 5.45 21.22
CA ARG A 197 5.91 4.23 22.06
C ARG A 197 4.63 3.41 21.97
N VAL A 198 3.46 4.07 21.96
CA VAL A 198 2.17 3.38 21.76
C VAL A 198 2.17 2.64 20.41
N VAL A 199 2.62 3.29 19.33
CA VAL A 199 2.73 2.64 18.01
C VAL A 199 3.71 1.47 18.03
N ARG A 200 4.88 1.61 18.67
CA ARG A 200 5.86 0.53 18.86
C ARG A 200 5.24 -0.66 19.59
N ASP A 201 4.50 -0.41 20.66
CA ASP A 201 3.91 -1.46 21.49
C ASP A 201 2.77 -2.17 20.74
N GLN A 202 1.94 -1.43 19.98
CA GLN A 202 0.96 -2.01 19.06
C GLN A 202 1.61 -2.89 17.99
N ILE A 203 2.71 -2.44 17.38
CA ILE A 203 3.47 -3.25 16.41
C ILE A 203 4.03 -4.50 17.09
N THR A 204 4.53 -4.38 18.31
CA THR A 204 5.07 -5.52 19.07
C THR A 204 4.01 -6.59 19.30
N THR A 205 2.80 -6.18 19.69
CA THR A 205 1.66 -7.10 19.84
C THR A 205 1.31 -7.78 18.52
N LYS A 206 1.16 -7.01 17.43
CA LYS A 206 0.82 -7.57 16.10
C LYS A 206 1.90 -8.51 15.55
N VAL A 207 3.17 -8.18 15.76
CA VAL A 207 4.29 -9.06 15.39
C VAL A 207 4.23 -10.36 16.18
N THR A 208 3.92 -10.29 17.48
CA THR A 208 3.78 -11.47 18.33
C THR A 208 2.65 -12.38 17.85
N GLU A 209 1.46 -11.83 17.61
CA GLU A 209 0.31 -12.55 17.06
C GLU A 209 0.65 -13.20 15.70
N MET A 210 1.35 -12.47 14.82
CA MET A 210 1.79 -12.99 13.53
C MET A 210 2.77 -14.15 13.68
N LEU A 211 3.76 -14.06 14.59
CA LEU A 211 4.72 -15.14 14.82
C LEU A 211 4.01 -16.40 15.36
N GLU A 212 3.04 -16.24 16.26
CA GLU A 212 2.23 -17.35 16.76
C GLU A 212 1.42 -18.03 15.64
N LEU A 213 0.81 -17.25 14.73
CA LEU A 213 0.13 -17.78 13.55
C LEU A 213 1.07 -18.56 12.62
N LEU A 214 2.34 -18.14 12.55
CA LEU A 214 3.40 -18.86 11.83
C LEU A 214 3.98 -20.03 12.63
N SER A 215 3.43 -20.36 13.80
CA SER A 215 3.93 -21.40 14.70
C SER A 215 5.37 -21.18 15.16
N VAL A 216 5.77 -19.91 15.31
CA VAL A 216 7.09 -19.49 15.81
C VAL A 216 6.91 -18.89 17.20
N GLU A 217 7.50 -19.50 18.22
CA GLU A 217 7.47 -18.92 19.57
C GLU A 217 8.35 -17.66 19.65
N PRO A 218 7.78 -16.50 20.06
CA PRO A 218 8.54 -15.27 20.22
C PRO A 218 9.59 -15.41 21.33
N LYS A 219 10.82 -15.02 21.04
CA LYS A 219 11.89 -14.90 22.04
C LYS A 219 11.67 -13.62 22.86
N GLY A 220 11.84 -13.72 24.18
CA GLY A 220 11.79 -12.54 25.05
C GLY A 220 12.89 -11.54 24.69
N LEU A 221 12.52 -10.25 24.56
CA LEU A 221 13.49 -9.16 24.46
C LEU A 221 14.19 -9.05 25.82
N THR A 222 15.49 -9.35 25.87
CA THR A 222 16.27 -9.17 27.10
C THR A 222 16.42 -7.67 27.37
N ALA A 223 15.52 -7.13 28.18
CA ALA A 223 15.57 -5.73 28.60
C ALA A 223 16.84 -5.47 29.42
N THR A 224 17.74 -4.63 28.89
CA THR A 224 18.70 -3.92 29.74
C THR A 224 17.96 -2.81 30.49
N ALA A 225 18.11 -2.82 31.81
CA ALA A 225 17.28 -2.10 32.78
C ALA A 225 17.20 -0.56 32.60
N ALA A 226 15.95 -0.05 32.55
CA ALA A 226 15.41 1.19 33.16
C ALA A 226 14.05 1.46 32.48
N GLY A 227 12.90 1.66 33.12
CA GLY A 227 12.47 1.73 34.50
C GLY A 227 11.01 2.19 34.48
N THR A 228 10.14 1.46 35.20
CA THR A 228 8.83 1.89 35.75
C THR A 228 7.64 2.16 34.80
N GLY A 229 6.89 1.09 34.52
CA GLY A 229 5.52 0.87 35.04
C GLY A 229 4.39 1.81 34.63
N CYS A 230 3.40 1.24 33.93
CA CYS A 230 2.00 1.37 34.34
C CYS A 230 1.21 0.12 33.93
N ALA A 231 0.25 -0.24 34.77
CA ALA A 231 -0.39 -1.54 34.86
C ALA A 231 -1.45 -1.79 33.79
N ALA A 232 -1.66 -3.08 33.54
CA ALA A 232 -2.72 -3.66 32.74
C ALA A 232 -4.12 -3.19 33.17
N ALA A 233 -4.98 -2.96 32.18
CA ALA A 233 -6.42 -3.13 32.29
C ALA A 233 -6.86 -4.01 31.12
N ALA A 234 -7.16 -5.25 31.45
CA ALA A 234 -7.92 -6.17 30.60
C ALA A 234 -9.40 -5.74 30.56
N ASP A 235 -10.09 -6.33 29.60
CA ASP A 235 -11.55 -6.40 29.44
C ASP A 235 -12.22 -5.27 28.64
N ALA A 236 -12.47 -5.58 27.37
CA ALA A 236 -13.78 -5.36 26.76
C ALA A 236 -13.92 -6.28 25.54
N GLU A 237 -14.61 -7.40 25.73
CA GLU A 237 -15.27 -8.09 24.63
C GLU A 237 -16.26 -7.13 23.95
N HIS A 238 -16.04 -6.85 22.67
CA HIS A 238 -17.12 -6.50 21.75
C HIS A 238 -16.95 -7.30 20.47
N HIS A 239 -17.72 -8.38 20.42
CA HIS A 239 -18.03 -9.13 19.23
C HIS A 239 -18.78 -8.21 18.25
N LEU A 240 -18.08 -7.61 17.30
CA LEU A 240 -18.69 -7.04 16.10
C LEU A 240 -17.97 -7.67 14.90
N ALA A 241 -18.62 -8.65 14.29
CA ALA A 241 -18.23 -9.18 13.00
C ALA A 241 -18.29 -8.06 11.97
N MET A 242 -17.16 -7.39 11.73
CA MET A 242 -16.99 -6.50 10.60
C MET A 242 -16.65 -7.35 9.38
N THR A 243 -17.63 -7.55 8.53
CA THR A 243 -17.41 -7.95 7.15
C THR A 243 -16.47 -6.94 6.50
N GLU A 244 -15.19 -7.29 6.36
CA GLU A 244 -14.20 -6.52 5.62
C GLU A 244 -14.76 -6.18 4.24
N THR A 245 -14.97 -4.89 4.01
CA THR A 245 -15.44 -4.39 2.72
C THR A 245 -14.20 -4.23 1.85
N PRO A 246 -14.03 -5.02 0.78
CA PRO A 246 -12.79 -5.05 0.00
C PRO A 246 -12.49 -3.67 -0.61
N GLU A 247 -11.22 -3.27 -0.58
CA GLU A 247 -10.77 -2.01 -1.15
C GLU A 247 -11.00 -1.94 -2.69
N PRO A 248 -11.35 -0.76 -3.22
CA PRO A 248 -11.68 -0.58 -4.62
C PRO A 248 -10.43 -0.64 -5.51
N ALA A 249 -10.44 -1.49 -6.53
CA ALA A 249 -9.39 -1.50 -7.55
C ALA A 249 -9.44 -0.28 -8.50
N LEU A 250 -10.51 0.51 -8.45
CA LEU A 250 -10.72 1.71 -9.25
C LEU A 250 -11.50 2.73 -8.43
N VAL A 251 -10.94 3.93 -8.29
CA VAL A 251 -11.62 5.07 -7.66
C VAL A 251 -11.67 6.22 -8.65
N PRO A 252 -12.80 6.44 -9.33
CA PRO A 252 -12.94 7.58 -10.21
C PRO A 252 -13.05 8.87 -9.38
N GLU A 253 -12.41 9.92 -9.87
CA GLU A 253 -12.54 11.28 -9.37
C GLU A 253 -13.57 12.02 -10.24
N LEU A 254 -14.66 12.46 -9.60
CA LEU A 254 -15.74 13.21 -10.23
C LEU A 254 -15.54 14.69 -9.90
N LEU A 255 -15.34 15.48 -10.95
CA LEU A 255 -15.39 16.93 -10.84
C LEU A 255 -16.85 17.34 -10.71
N VAL A 256 -17.17 18.09 -9.66
CA VAL A 256 -18.53 18.54 -9.33
C VAL A 256 -18.60 20.06 -9.21
N VAL A 257 -19.78 20.62 -9.44
CA VAL A 257 -19.99 22.08 -9.35
C VAL A 257 -20.05 22.54 -7.89
N ASP A 258 -20.69 21.75 -7.02
CA ASP A 258 -20.82 22.05 -5.59
C ASP A 258 -20.74 20.74 -4.79
N VAL A 259 -19.65 20.57 -4.03
CA VAL A 259 -19.38 19.32 -3.31
C VAL A 259 -20.44 19.03 -2.23
N GLU A 260 -21.01 20.06 -1.60
CA GLU A 260 -22.03 19.87 -0.56
C GLU A 260 -23.35 19.40 -1.18
N ARG A 261 -23.72 19.97 -2.33
CA ARG A 261 -24.89 19.52 -3.09
C ARG A 261 -24.73 18.07 -3.56
N SER A 262 -23.56 17.70 -4.05
CA SER A 262 -23.28 16.32 -4.47
C SER A 262 -23.27 15.37 -3.26
N LEU A 263 -22.75 15.79 -2.11
CA LEU A 263 -22.80 15.00 -0.88
C LEU A 263 -24.24 14.76 -0.40
N VAL A 264 -25.16 15.71 -0.53
CA VAL A 264 -26.58 15.44 -0.21
C VAL A 264 -27.12 14.28 -1.05
N PHE A 265 -26.83 14.25 -2.35
CA PHE A 265 -27.25 13.14 -3.21
C PHE A 265 -26.56 11.82 -2.82
N TRP A 266 -25.23 11.82 -2.76
CA TRP A 266 -24.45 10.60 -2.59
C TRP A 266 -24.56 10.03 -1.17
N ARG A 267 -24.41 10.87 -0.14
CA ARG A 267 -24.46 10.46 1.27
C ARG A 267 -25.89 10.30 1.76
N ASP A 268 -26.71 11.35 1.65
CA ASP A 268 -28.00 11.37 2.34
C ASP A 268 -29.06 10.57 1.58
N VAL A 269 -29.04 10.58 0.25
CA VAL A 269 -30.03 9.85 -0.58
C VAL A 269 -29.55 8.46 -0.96
N CYS A 270 -28.32 8.33 -1.46
CA CYS A 270 -27.79 7.04 -1.93
C CYS A 270 -27.09 6.22 -0.84
N GLY A 271 -26.88 6.77 0.36
CA GLY A 271 -26.33 6.05 1.50
C GLY A 271 -24.81 5.84 1.47
N PHE A 272 -24.06 6.61 0.68
CA PHE A 272 -22.59 6.57 0.72
C PHE A 272 -22.07 7.17 2.04
N GLU A 273 -21.00 6.59 2.56
CA GLU A 273 -20.30 7.09 3.73
C GLU A 273 -19.10 7.94 3.32
N ILE A 274 -18.88 9.06 4.01
CA ILE A 274 -17.65 9.85 3.85
C ILE A 274 -16.52 9.10 4.58
N ARG A 275 -15.51 8.65 3.84
CA ARG A 275 -14.33 8.00 4.41
C ARG A 275 -13.25 9.00 4.81
N HIS A 276 -13.08 10.04 4.00
CA HIS A 276 -12.17 11.16 4.29
C HIS A 276 -12.65 12.39 3.52
N SER A 277 -12.43 13.58 4.06
CA SER A 277 -12.73 14.83 3.37
C SER A 277 -11.69 15.90 3.69
N ARG A 278 -11.55 16.85 2.77
CA ARG A 278 -10.74 18.07 2.91
C ARG A 278 -11.66 19.25 2.62
N PRO A 279 -12.43 19.73 3.62
CA PRO A 279 -13.42 20.79 3.41
C PRO A 279 -12.82 22.07 2.82
N GLU A 280 -11.57 22.39 3.18
CA GLU A 280 -10.79 23.51 2.67
C GLU A 280 -10.47 23.39 1.18
N GLU A 281 -10.33 22.17 0.66
CA GLU A 281 -10.13 21.88 -0.77
C GLU A 281 -11.44 21.57 -1.50
N ARG A 282 -12.58 21.59 -0.79
CA ARG A 282 -13.89 21.17 -1.31
C ARG A 282 -13.84 19.78 -1.94
N PHE A 283 -13.25 18.84 -1.18
CA PHE A 283 -13.04 17.46 -1.58
C PHE A 283 -13.68 16.48 -0.59
N ALA A 284 -14.25 15.40 -1.11
CA ALA A 284 -14.73 14.27 -0.32
C ALA A 284 -14.44 12.93 -0.99
N TYR A 285 -13.92 11.98 -0.22
CA TYR A 285 -13.82 10.57 -0.59
C TYR A 285 -14.99 9.84 0.05
N ILE A 286 -15.84 9.21 -0.78
CA ILE A 286 -17.07 8.54 -0.34
C ILE A 286 -17.08 7.06 -0.77
N ALA A 287 -17.77 6.22 -0.01
CA ALA A 287 -17.87 4.79 -0.29
C ALA A 287 -19.23 4.19 0.06
N LEU A 288 -19.71 3.27 -0.76
CA LEU A 288 -20.83 2.38 -0.48
C LEU A 288 -20.42 0.94 -0.80
N GLY A 289 -20.23 0.11 0.23
CA GLY A 289 -19.63 -1.20 0.01
C GLY A 289 -18.22 -1.07 -0.54
N SER A 290 -17.95 -1.73 -1.67
CA SER A 290 -16.68 -1.62 -2.42
C SER A 290 -16.73 -0.56 -3.54
N ALA A 291 -17.83 0.19 -3.69
CA ALA A 291 -17.93 1.27 -4.67
C ALA A 291 -17.45 2.58 -4.03
N HIS A 292 -16.29 3.06 -4.46
CA HIS A 292 -15.65 4.24 -3.92
C HIS A 292 -15.55 5.32 -5.00
N LEU A 293 -15.75 6.58 -4.62
CA LEU A 293 -15.71 7.74 -5.50
C LEU A 293 -15.01 8.89 -4.79
N MET A 294 -14.26 9.71 -5.53
CA MET A 294 -13.80 11.01 -5.07
C MET A 294 -14.68 12.10 -5.69
N LEU A 295 -15.11 13.07 -4.89
CA LEU A 295 -15.80 14.27 -5.33
C LEU A 295 -14.86 15.45 -5.10
N GLU A 296 -14.53 16.20 -6.16
CA GLU A 296 -13.72 17.40 -6.07
C GLU A 296 -14.43 18.57 -6.75
N GLN A 297 -14.54 19.70 -6.05
CA GLN A 297 -15.17 20.88 -6.62
C GLN A 297 -14.29 21.54 -7.67
N ILE A 298 -14.91 21.86 -8.82
CA ILE A 298 -14.23 22.55 -9.92
C ILE A 298 -13.73 23.93 -9.47
N GLY A 299 -12.46 24.20 -9.75
CA GLY A 299 -11.80 25.50 -9.55
C GLY A 299 -11.26 25.76 -8.14
N VAL A 300 -11.29 24.78 -7.23
CA VAL A 300 -10.80 24.95 -5.85
C VAL A 300 -9.49 24.20 -5.61
N GLY A 301 -9.50 22.88 -5.80
CA GLY A 301 -8.34 22.02 -5.63
C GLY A 301 -7.49 21.92 -6.89
N ARG A 302 -6.74 20.82 -7.01
CA ARG A 302 -5.88 20.56 -8.16
C ARG A 302 -6.63 19.71 -9.17
N ASN A 303 -7.49 20.35 -9.96
CA ASN A 303 -8.28 19.64 -10.97
C ASN A 303 -7.45 19.30 -12.23
N TRP A 304 -7.53 18.05 -12.69
CA TRP A 304 -6.83 17.57 -13.89
C TRP A 304 -7.72 17.63 -15.14
N ILE A 305 -8.01 18.85 -15.61
CA ILE A 305 -8.95 19.08 -16.72
C ILE A 305 -8.25 18.86 -18.07
N THR A 306 -8.63 17.81 -18.79
CA THR A 306 -8.06 17.47 -20.10
C THR A 306 -8.77 18.12 -21.30
N GLY A 307 -9.91 18.79 -21.08
CA GLY A 307 -10.69 19.48 -22.11
C GLY A 307 -11.85 20.30 -21.50
N PRO A 308 -12.66 21.01 -22.31
CA PRO A 308 -13.78 21.80 -21.81
C PRO A 308 -14.79 20.97 -21.00
N LEU A 309 -15.17 21.47 -19.82
CA LEU A 309 -16.21 20.86 -18.98
C LEU A 309 -17.57 21.46 -19.36
N GLU A 310 -18.38 20.69 -20.10
CA GLU A 310 -19.74 21.08 -20.49
C GLU A 310 -20.77 20.22 -19.75
N ALA A 311 -21.75 20.85 -19.10
CA ALA A 311 -22.84 20.10 -18.46
C ALA A 311 -23.69 19.33 -19.50
N PRO A 312 -24.21 18.14 -19.16
CA PRO A 312 -23.91 17.33 -17.98
C PRO A 312 -22.46 16.82 -17.99
N LEU A 313 -21.80 16.73 -16.84
CA LEU A 313 -20.36 16.45 -16.78
C LEU A 313 -20.01 15.00 -17.12
N GLY A 314 -20.88 14.04 -16.82
CA GLY A 314 -20.62 12.61 -17.04
C GLY A 314 -20.80 12.08 -18.46
N ARG A 315 -20.75 12.94 -19.49
CA ARG A 315 -21.02 12.59 -20.90
C ARG A 315 -20.28 11.31 -21.35
N GLY A 316 -21.06 10.27 -21.65
CA GLY A 316 -20.57 9.00 -22.19
C GLY A 316 -20.04 8.00 -21.15
N ILE A 317 -20.07 8.35 -19.86
CA ILE A 317 -19.66 7.46 -18.76
C ILE A 317 -20.90 6.95 -18.03
N ASN A 318 -20.89 5.66 -17.68
CA ASN A 318 -21.93 5.01 -16.89
C ASN A 318 -21.28 4.22 -15.75
N PHE A 319 -21.55 4.64 -14.51
CA PHE A 319 -21.05 3.98 -13.31
C PHE A 319 -22.01 2.88 -12.88
N GLN A 320 -21.59 1.63 -12.98
CA GLN A 320 -22.36 0.50 -12.47
C GLN A 320 -21.93 0.17 -11.04
N ILE A 321 -22.89 0.22 -10.11
CA ILE A 321 -22.67 -0.02 -8.68
C ILE A 321 -23.54 -1.19 -8.24
N ASN A 322 -22.90 -2.20 -7.65
CA ASN A 322 -23.59 -3.33 -7.05
C ASN A 322 -24.06 -2.97 -5.64
N VAL A 323 -25.32 -3.24 -5.34
CA VAL A 323 -25.91 -3.06 -4.02
C VAL A 323 -26.67 -4.33 -3.59
N PRO A 324 -26.81 -4.58 -2.28
CA PRO A 324 -27.58 -5.73 -1.80
C PRO A 324 -29.06 -5.71 -2.20
N SER A 325 -29.63 -4.53 -2.39
CA SER A 325 -31.00 -4.32 -2.85
C SER A 325 -31.17 -2.90 -3.41
N ILE A 326 -31.93 -2.76 -4.49
CA ILE A 326 -32.26 -1.45 -5.07
C ILE A 326 -33.51 -0.81 -4.43
N THR A 327 -34.31 -1.56 -3.67
CA THR A 327 -35.62 -1.11 -3.17
C THR A 327 -35.51 0.13 -2.29
N HIS A 328 -34.54 0.15 -1.38
CA HIS A 328 -34.33 1.29 -0.48
C HIS A 328 -33.88 2.54 -1.23
N LEU A 329 -33.01 2.39 -2.24
CA LEU A 329 -32.52 3.49 -3.05
C LEU A 329 -33.63 4.11 -3.90
N VAL A 330 -34.45 3.29 -4.56
CA VAL A 330 -35.60 3.76 -5.35
C VAL A 330 -36.57 4.54 -4.46
N SER A 331 -36.84 4.04 -3.25
CA SER A 331 -37.68 4.74 -2.29
C SER A 331 -37.06 6.07 -1.84
N ALA A 332 -35.78 6.08 -1.48
CA ALA A 332 -35.08 7.29 -1.04
C ALA A 332 -35.05 8.36 -2.14
N LEU A 333 -34.76 7.98 -3.38
CA LEU A 333 -34.77 8.86 -4.55
C LEU A 333 -36.16 9.46 -4.81
N ALA A 334 -37.22 8.65 -4.72
CA ALA A 334 -38.59 9.14 -4.86
C ALA A 334 -38.98 10.14 -3.76
N HIS A 335 -38.60 9.87 -2.50
CA HIS A 335 -38.84 10.80 -1.38
C HIS A 335 -38.05 12.11 -1.52
N ALA A 336 -36.86 12.05 -2.11
CA ALA A 336 -36.05 13.22 -2.43
C ALA A 336 -36.54 13.98 -3.69
N GLY A 337 -37.56 13.47 -4.39
CA GLY A 337 -38.08 14.07 -5.62
C GLY A 337 -37.11 13.97 -6.81
N ILE A 338 -36.27 12.93 -6.84
CA ILE A 338 -35.28 12.71 -7.89
C ILE A 338 -35.82 11.71 -8.91
N ASP A 339 -35.93 12.15 -10.17
CA ASP A 339 -36.43 11.32 -11.27
C ASP A 339 -35.41 10.26 -11.70
N LEU A 340 -35.91 9.05 -11.95
CA LEU A 340 -35.10 7.97 -12.53
C LEU A 340 -35.07 8.09 -14.05
N LEU A 341 -33.88 7.99 -14.64
CA LEU A 341 -33.70 7.94 -16.09
C LEU A 341 -34.23 6.62 -16.67
N MET A 342 -34.14 5.53 -15.91
CA MET A 342 -34.74 4.24 -16.23
C MET A 342 -35.37 3.68 -14.96
N GLN A 343 -36.66 3.34 -15.03
CA GLN A 343 -37.38 2.72 -13.93
C GLN A 343 -36.81 1.32 -13.61
N PRO A 344 -36.99 0.82 -12.37
CA PRO A 344 -36.53 -0.51 -12.00
C PRO A 344 -37.03 -1.60 -12.96
N GLU A 345 -36.11 -2.39 -13.50
CA GLU A 345 -36.41 -3.55 -14.32
C GLU A 345 -35.59 -4.77 -13.88
N THR A 346 -36.10 -5.96 -14.19
CA THR A 346 -35.35 -7.22 -14.04
C THR A 346 -34.92 -7.72 -15.41
N LYS A 347 -33.63 -8.04 -15.57
CA LYS A 347 -33.05 -8.45 -16.83
C LYS A 347 -32.07 -9.61 -16.66
N TRP A 348 -32.07 -10.51 -17.63
CA TRP A 348 -31.12 -11.62 -17.71
C TRP A 348 -29.94 -11.24 -18.60
N TYR A 349 -28.72 -11.42 -18.08
CA TYR A 349 -27.47 -11.17 -18.77
C TYR A 349 -26.66 -12.46 -18.90
N ARG A 350 -26.07 -12.69 -20.08
CA ARG A 350 -25.15 -13.79 -20.29
C ARG A 350 -23.80 -13.50 -19.61
N VAL A 351 -23.36 -14.37 -18.71
CA VAL A 351 -22.07 -14.29 -18.02
C VAL A 351 -21.36 -15.64 -18.15
N GLY A 352 -20.48 -15.76 -19.15
CA GLY A 352 -19.83 -17.03 -19.47
C GLY A 352 -20.86 -18.12 -19.83
N ASN A 353 -20.90 -19.19 -19.02
CA ASN A 353 -21.77 -20.35 -19.22
C ASN A 353 -23.10 -20.28 -18.44
N GLU A 354 -23.40 -19.14 -17.81
CA GLU A 354 -24.63 -18.92 -17.05
C GLU A 354 -25.35 -17.66 -17.54
N ASP A 355 -26.68 -17.60 -17.37
CA ASP A 355 -27.40 -16.33 -17.38
C ASP A 355 -27.53 -15.86 -15.91
N ALA A 356 -27.19 -14.61 -15.64
CA ALA A 356 -27.39 -13.94 -14.36
C ALA A 356 -28.59 -13.00 -14.43
N GLU A 357 -29.52 -13.13 -13.51
CA GLU A 357 -30.66 -12.23 -13.34
C GLU A 357 -30.26 -11.06 -12.45
N VAL A 358 -30.50 -9.85 -12.93
CA VAL A 358 -30.13 -8.61 -12.27
C VAL A 358 -31.34 -7.67 -12.25
N GLU A 359 -31.62 -7.11 -11.08
CA GLU A 359 -32.54 -5.99 -10.93
C GLU A 359 -31.73 -4.69 -10.98
N GLN A 360 -32.17 -3.71 -11.77
CA GLN A 360 -31.37 -2.50 -12.03
C GLN A 360 -32.26 -1.29 -12.32
N PHE A 361 -31.73 -0.09 -12.09
CA PHE A 361 -32.32 1.17 -12.51
C PHE A 361 -31.23 2.19 -12.89
N LEU A 362 -31.61 3.31 -13.52
CA LEU A 362 -30.68 4.39 -13.85
C LEU A 362 -31.13 5.71 -13.23
N VAL A 363 -30.16 6.46 -12.70
CA VAL A 363 -30.35 7.82 -12.17
C VAL A 363 -29.14 8.68 -12.53
N THR A 364 -29.30 9.99 -12.55
CA THR A 364 -28.20 10.94 -12.68
C THR A 364 -27.95 11.66 -11.37
N ASP A 365 -26.69 11.87 -11.02
CA ASP A 365 -26.35 12.75 -9.89
C ASP A 365 -26.59 14.24 -10.24
N PRO A 366 -26.41 15.17 -9.29
CA PRO A 366 -26.65 16.60 -9.50
C PRO A 366 -25.82 17.25 -10.62
N ASP A 367 -24.69 16.65 -10.98
CA ASP A 367 -23.74 17.13 -11.98
C ASP A 367 -23.89 16.42 -13.33
N GLY A 368 -24.80 15.43 -13.39
CA GLY A 368 -25.19 14.70 -14.59
C GLY A 368 -24.34 13.46 -14.90
N TYR A 369 -23.67 12.89 -13.91
CA TYR A 369 -23.04 11.57 -14.02
C TYR A 369 -24.11 10.47 -13.98
N LEU A 370 -24.06 9.56 -14.95
CA LEU A 370 -25.02 8.47 -15.06
C LEU A 370 -24.63 7.31 -14.16
N ILE A 371 -25.57 6.89 -13.32
CA ILE A 371 -25.38 5.83 -12.33
C ILE A 371 -26.39 4.71 -12.54
N ARG A 372 -25.87 3.49 -12.58
CA ARG A 372 -26.63 2.25 -12.61
C ARG A 372 -26.44 1.49 -11.32
N PHE A 373 -27.41 1.57 -10.42
CA PHE A 373 -27.48 0.65 -9.29
C PHE A 373 -28.07 -0.66 -9.75
N GLN A 374 -27.48 -1.77 -9.31
CA GLN A 374 -27.97 -3.09 -9.61
C GLN A 374 -27.82 -4.05 -8.43
N SER A 375 -28.71 -5.04 -8.38
CA SER A 375 -28.71 -6.11 -7.39
C SER A 375 -28.85 -7.46 -8.09
N PRO A 376 -27.97 -8.45 -7.82
CA PRO A 376 -28.13 -9.80 -8.33
C PRO A 376 -29.37 -10.47 -7.70
N ARG A 377 -30.14 -11.22 -8.50
CA ARG A 377 -31.35 -11.94 -8.07
C ARG A 377 -31.24 -13.45 -8.20
N GLY A 378 -30.53 -13.94 -9.21
CA GLY A 378 -30.38 -15.38 -9.45
C GLY A 378 -29.41 -15.71 -10.59
N ARG A 379 -29.10 -17.00 -10.73
CA ARG A 379 -28.31 -17.54 -11.84
C ARG A 379 -28.96 -18.80 -12.39
N ARG A 380 -28.87 -19.02 -13.69
CA ARG A 380 -29.31 -20.25 -14.36
C ARG A 380 -28.30 -20.70 -15.42
N PRO A 381 -28.19 -22.01 -15.71
CA PRO A 381 -27.41 -22.47 -16.85
C PRO A 381 -27.94 -21.87 -18.16
N VAL A 382 -27.03 -21.59 -19.07
CA VAL A 382 -27.40 -21.18 -20.43
C VAL A 382 -28.23 -22.29 -21.07
N SER A 383 -29.47 -21.97 -21.44
CA SER A 383 -30.25 -22.88 -22.28
C SER A 383 -29.54 -23.02 -23.64
N PRO A 384 -29.32 -24.25 -24.14
CA PRO A 384 -28.75 -24.43 -25.46
C PRO A 384 -29.64 -23.71 -26.49
N PRO A 385 -29.07 -23.14 -27.56
CA PRO A 385 -29.87 -22.53 -28.60
C PRO A 385 -30.91 -23.56 -29.10
N PRO A 386 -32.16 -23.14 -29.39
CA PRO A 386 -33.15 -24.05 -29.93
C PRO A 386 -32.60 -24.67 -31.23
N SER A 387 -32.69 -26.00 -31.30
CA SER A 387 -32.25 -26.84 -32.42
C SER A 387 -32.97 -26.54 -33.72
#